data_AF-A0A0R3PSM5-F1
#
_entry.id   AF-A0A0R3PSM5-F1
#
_cell.length_a   1.000
_cell.length_b   1.000
_cell.length_c   1.000
_cell.angle_alpha   90.00
_cell.angle_beta   90.00
_cell.angle_gamma   90.00
#
_symmetry.space_group_name_H-M   'P 1'
#
loop_
_entity.id
_entity.type
_entity.pdbx_description
1 polymer ?
#
loop_
_entity_poly.entity_id
_entity_poly.type
_entity_poly.pdbx_seq_one_letter_code
_entity_poly.pdbx_strand_id
1 'polypeptide(L)'
;MQADFDHASRRAGLRLNLAKTMFLRNGLVSYAAFTLKSTSISECSSYIYLGREIKMTNDIALELSRRKRAAWGAFRSIEDVVKRTKNTRLRGHIFDSTVLPALTYALETWSLRKQDERSLSVIELAFERTLLGVFRFTPKGKIFEAPTCVNDQESEMPFSTPNSWG
;
A
#
# COMPACT_ATOMS: atom_id res chain seq x y z
N MET A 1 29.41 -1.40 11.26
CA MET A 1 28.22 -0.97 10.47
C MET A 1 26.91 -1.06 11.26
N GLN A 2 26.53 -2.21 11.86
CA GLN A 2 25.26 -2.35 12.59
C GLN A 2 25.23 -1.61 13.95
N ALA A 3 26.30 -1.74 14.73
CA ALA A 3 26.48 -0.99 15.98
C ALA A 3 26.52 0.53 15.76
N ASP A 4 27.04 0.96 14.60
CA ASP A 4 27.18 2.38 14.24
C ASP A 4 25.82 3.05 14.00
N PHE A 5 24.87 2.34 13.39
CA PHE A 5 23.53 2.88 13.10
C PHE A 5 22.74 3.17 14.37
N ASP A 6 22.71 2.23 15.31
CA ASP A 6 22.02 2.45 16.59
C ASP A 6 22.70 3.55 17.41
N HIS A 7 24.03 3.56 17.45
CA HIS A 7 24.78 4.61 18.13
C HIS A 7 24.50 6.00 17.53
N ALA A 8 24.48 6.11 16.19
CA ALA A 8 24.15 7.36 15.51
C ALA A 8 22.70 7.81 15.76
N SER A 9 21.74 6.88 15.73
CA SER A 9 20.33 7.17 16.02
C SER A 9 20.14 7.74 17.43
N ARG A 10 20.79 7.13 18.43
CA ARG A 10 20.75 7.62 19.82
C ARG A 10 21.43 8.97 19.98
N ARG A 11 22.56 9.20 19.31
CA ARG A 11 23.23 10.51 19.30
C ARG A 11 22.33 11.61 18.74
N ALA A 12 21.47 11.28 17.79
CA ALA A 12 20.46 12.19 17.25
C ALA A 12 19.19 12.30 18.12
N GLY A 13 19.13 11.62 19.29
CA GLY A 13 17.97 11.62 20.17
C GLY A 13 16.81 10.73 19.70
N LEU A 14 17.02 9.86 18.69
CA LEU A 14 16.00 8.97 18.15
C LEU A 14 16.07 7.58 18.81
N ARG A 15 14.90 6.98 19.02
CA ARG A 15 14.76 5.60 19.52
C ARG A 15 14.14 4.71 18.46
N LEU A 16 14.88 3.68 18.07
CA LEU A 16 14.40 2.67 17.13
C LEU A 16 13.27 1.81 17.73
N ASN A 17 12.19 1.65 16.96
CA ASN A 17 11.11 0.72 17.26
C ASN A 17 11.43 -0.64 16.63
N LEU A 18 11.97 -1.56 17.43
CA LEU A 18 12.38 -2.88 16.96
C LEU A 18 11.22 -3.74 16.46
N ALA A 19 9.99 -3.51 16.93
CA ALA A 19 8.81 -4.25 16.48
C ALA A 19 8.38 -3.87 15.05
N LYS A 20 8.62 -2.63 14.63
CA LYS A 20 8.34 -2.15 13.26
C LYS A 20 9.54 -2.28 12.32
N THR A 21 10.72 -2.58 12.85
CA THR A 21 11.96 -2.69 12.09
C THR A 21 12.14 -4.12 11.60
N MET A 22 12.16 -4.30 10.29
CA MET A 22 12.54 -5.55 9.64
C MET A 22 13.64 -5.23 8.62
N PHE A 23 14.44 -6.22 8.24
CA PHE A 23 15.38 -6.04 7.14
C PHE A 23 14.96 -6.86 5.92
N LEU A 24 15.25 -6.31 4.74
CA LEU A 24 15.03 -6.94 3.44
C LEU A 24 16.38 -7.37 2.89
N ARG A 25 16.56 -8.66 2.58
CA ARG A 25 17.84 -9.20 2.11
C ARG A 25 17.90 -9.27 0.59
N ASN A 26 18.93 -8.65 -0.01
CA ASN A 26 19.23 -8.85 -1.42
C ASN A 26 19.90 -10.23 -1.63
N GLY A 27 19.64 -10.89 -2.76
CA GLY A 27 20.17 -12.22 -3.10
C GLY A 27 21.70 -12.29 -3.22
N LEU A 28 22.39 -11.16 -3.19
CA LEU A 28 23.86 -11.06 -3.18
C LEU A 28 24.49 -11.20 -1.79
N VAL A 29 23.68 -11.18 -0.71
CA VAL A 29 24.18 -11.18 0.67
C VAL A 29 24.03 -12.57 1.29
N SER A 30 25.14 -13.14 1.78
CA SER A 30 25.17 -14.47 2.42
C SER A 30 24.26 -14.54 3.65
N TYR A 31 23.69 -15.72 3.93
CA TYR A 31 22.78 -15.93 5.04
C TYR A 31 23.48 -15.64 6.37
N ALA A 32 23.09 -14.55 7.01
CA ALA A 32 23.67 -14.07 8.25
C ALA A 32 22.59 -13.38 9.08
N ALA A 33 22.52 -13.70 10.36
CA ALA A 33 21.59 -13.05 11.27
C ALA A 33 21.96 -11.56 11.43
N PHE A 34 20.98 -10.68 11.30
CA PHE A 34 21.16 -9.25 11.53
C PHE A 34 20.76 -8.94 12.98
N THR A 35 21.68 -8.38 13.77
CA THR A 35 21.44 -8.11 15.20
C THR A 35 21.63 -6.63 15.50
N LEU A 36 20.64 -6.04 16.16
CA LEU A 36 20.67 -4.63 16.57
C LEU A 36 20.30 -4.55 18.05
N LYS A 37 21.10 -3.85 18.85
CA LYS A 37 20.94 -3.82 20.33
C LYS A 37 20.91 -5.23 20.95
N SER A 38 21.71 -6.15 20.42
CA SER A 38 21.70 -7.57 20.82
C SER A 38 20.35 -8.30 20.62
N THR A 39 19.42 -7.70 19.89
CA THR A 39 18.14 -8.30 19.47
C THR A 39 18.24 -8.68 18.00
N SER A 40 17.81 -9.89 17.63
CA SER A 40 17.73 -10.29 16.22
C SER A 40 16.61 -9.53 15.54
N ILE A 41 16.93 -8.82 14.46
CA ILE A 41 15.90 -8.23 13.61
C ILE A 41 15.37 -9.34 12.70
N SER A 42 14.06 -9.43 12.56
CA SER A 42 13.44 -10.38 11.65
C SER A 42 13.69 -10.00 10.19
N GLU A 43 14.04 -11.01 9.39
CA GLU A 43 14.09 -10.91 7.93
C GLU A 43 12.67 -10.96 7.35
N CYS A 44 12.40 -10.16 6.33
CA CYS A 44 11.15 -10.22 5.56
C CYS A 44 11.45 -10.42 4.07
N SER A 45 10.52 -11.08 3.35
CA SER A 45 10.59 -11.26 1.89
C SER A 45 9.96 -10.09 1.12
N SER A 46 9.07 -9.36 1.77
CA SER A 46 8.33 -8.22 1.22
C SER A 46 7.97 -7.25 2.33
N TYR A 47 8.03 -5.94 2.06
CA TYR A 47 7.68 -4.90 3.01
C TYR A 47 6.90 -3.77 2.34
N ILE A 48 5.87 -3.24 3.00
CA ILE A 48 5.13 -2.08 2.50
C ILE A 48 5.80 -0.81 3.02
N TYR A 49 6.49 -0.10 2.14
CA TYR A 49 7.16 1.16 2.44
C TYR A 49 6.46 2.31 1.71
N LEU A 50 6.00 3.33 2.44
CA LEU A 50 5.30 4.50 1.89
C LEU A 50 4.12 4.11 0.97
N GLY A 51 3.41 3.06 1.36
CA GLY A 51 2.29 2.52 0.59
C GLY A 51 2.69 1.73 -0.66
N ARG A 52 3.97 1.52 -0.97
CA ARG A 52 4.42 0.63 -2.05
C ARG A 52 5.01 -0.64 -1.46
N GLU A 53 4.63 -1.79 -2.01
CA GLU A 53 5.34 -3.03 -1.68
C GLU A 53 6.72 -3.09 -2.33
N ILE A 54 7.74 -3.35 -1.52
CA ILE A 54 9.11 -3.56 -1.95
C ILE A 54 9.47 -5.03 -1.80
N LYS A 55 9.99 -5.62 -2.88
CA LYS A 55 10.50 -6.99 -2.96
C LYS A 55 11.82 -7.03 -3.70
N MET A 56 12.69 -7.96 -3.32
CA MET A 56 14.01 -8.10 -3.96
C MET A 56 13.96 -8.81 -5.31
N THR A 57 12.90 -9.58 -5.58
CA THR A 57 12.69 -10.24 -6.88
C THR A 57 12.20 -9.29 -7.98
N ASN A 58 12.03 -8.00 -7.68
CA ASN A 58 11.47 -6.96 -8.56
C ASN A 58 10.13 -7.36 -9.22
N ASP A 59 9.38 -8.27 -8.60
CA ASP A 59 8.07 -8.68 -9.10
C ASP A 59 7.00 -7.65 -8.69
N ILE A 60 6.45 -6.97 -9.69
CA ILE A 60 5.41 -5.95 -9.53
C ILE A 60 4.00 -6.54 -9.45
N ALA A 61 3.81 -7.85 -9.65
CA ALA A 61 2.48 -8.47 -9.72
C ALA A 61 1.63 -8.23 -8.47
N LEU A 62 2.24 -8.28 -7.27
CA LEU A 62 1.52 -8.10 -6.02
C LEU A 62 1.18 -6.62 -5.77
N GLU A 63 2.09 -5.69 -6.03
CA GLU A 63 1.80 -4.24 -5.95
C GLU A 63 0.71 -3.85 -6.96
N LEU A 64 0.79 -4.36 -8.20
CA LEU A 64 -0.23 -4.17 -9.22
C LEU A 64 -1.60 -4.69 -8.76
N SER A 65 -1.63 -5.86 -8.12
CA SER A 65 -2.87 -6.41 -7.54
C SER A 65 -3.42 -5.55 -6.40
N ARG A 66 -2.55 -4.95 -5.60
CA ARG A 66 -2.92 -4.03 -4.51
C ARG A 66 -3.52 -2.74 -5.06
N ARG A 67 -2.94 -2.16 -6.10
CA ARG A 67 -3.45 -0.95 -6.79
C ARG A 67 -4.76 -1.20 -7.51
N LYS A 68 -4.91 -2.36 -8.16
CA LYS A 68 -6.20 -2.82 -8.67
C LYS A 68 -7.27 -2.79 -7.58
N ARG A 69 -6.98 -3.37 -6.42
CA ARG A 69 -7.91 -3.39 -5.28
C ARG A 69 -8.27 -1.98 -4.83
N ALA A 70 -7.27 -1.11 -4.68
CA ALA A 70 -7.47 0.27 -4.26
C ALA A 70 -8.32 1.06 -5.27
N ALA A 71 -8.03 0.94 -6.56
CA ALA A 71 -8.79 1.56 -7.64
C ALA A 71 -10.24 1.06 -7.66
N TRP A 72 -10.46 -0.25 -7.51
CA TRP A 72 -11.82 -0.81 -7.39
C TRP A 72 -12.55 -0.32 -6.14
N GLY A 73 -11.86 -0.20 -5.01
CA GLY A 73 -12.41 0.39 -3.78
C GLY A 73 -12.82 1.84 -3.97
N ALA A 74 -11.95 2.65 -4.58
CA ALA A 74 -12.24 4.05 -4.93
C ALA A 74 -13.45 4.14 -5.88
N PHE A 75 -13.48 3.31 -6.92
CA PHE A 75 -14.59 3.28 -7.87
C PHE A 75 -15.92 2.94 -7.18
N ARG A 76 -15.94 1.91 -6.30
CA ARG A 76 -17.13 1.55 -5.54
C ARG A 76 -17.65 2.70 -4.67
N SER A 77 -16.74 3.50 -4.09
CA SER A 77 -17.15 4.65 -3.27
C SER A 77 -17.84 5.77 -4.07
N ILE A 78 -17.54 5.91 -5.37
CA ILE A 78 -18.11 6.94 -6.24
C ILE A 78 -19.18 6.40 -7.20
N GLU A 79 -19.45 5.10 -7.20
CA GLU A 79 -20.28 4.42 -8.20
C GLU A 79 -21.67 5.04 -8.32
N ASP A 80 -22.32 5.32 -7.19
CA ASP A 80 -23.64 5.93 -7.15
C ASP A 80 -23.65 7.37 -7.67
N VAL A 81 -22.61 8.14 -7.34
CA VAL A 81 -22.44 9.53 -7.82
C VAL A 81 -22.25 9.54 -9.34
N VAL A 82 -21.39 8.65 -9.83
CA VAL A 82 -21.17 8.47 -11.27
C VAL A 82 -22.48 8.06 -11.94
N LYS A 83 -23.23 7.08 -11.41
CA LYS A 83 -24.52 6.64 -11.99
C LYS A 83 -25.55 7.76 -12.10
N ARG A 84 -25.66 8.62 -11.08
CA ARG A 84 -26.63 9.74 -11.06
C ARG A 84 -26.21 10.92 -11.94
N THR A 85 -24.91 11.06 -12.21
CA THR A 85 -24.37 12.18 -12.99
C THR A 85 -24.60 11.95 -14.50
N LYS A 86 -25.42 12.79 -15.12
CA LYS A 86 -25.69 12.75 -16.58
C LYS A 86 -24.58 13.39 -17.42
N ASN A 87 -23.81 14.31 -16.84
CA ASN A 87 -22.74 15.00 -17.55
C ASN A 87 -21.50 14.10 -17.66
N THR A 88 -21.16 13.70 -18.89
CA THR A 88 -20.01 12.82 -19.19
C THR A 88 -18.68 13.44 -18.81
N ARG A 89 -18.51 14.75 -19.00
CA ARG A 89 -17.28 15.47 -18.62
C ARG A 89 -17.08 15.47 -17.10
N LEU A 90 -18.15 15.69 -16.34
CA LEU A 90 -18.10 15.63 -14.88
C LEU A 90 -17.80 14.22 -14.36
N ARG A 91 -18.36 13.18 -15.00
CA ARG A 91 -18.02 11.78 -14.71
C ARG A 91 -16.53 11.50 -14.90
N GLY A 92 -15.96 11.96 -16.02
CA GLY A 92 -14.52 11.84 -16.29
C GLY A 92 -13.68 12.51 -15.21
N HIS A 93 -14.00 13.76 -14.86
CA HIS A 93 -13.28 14.47 -13.80
C HIS A 93 -13.35 13.78 -12.43
N ILE A 94 -14.52 13.28 -12.02
CA ILE A 94 -14.66 12.53 -10.76
C ILE A 94 -13.78 11.28 -10.80
N PHE A 95 -13.76 10.56 -11.93
CA PHE A 95 -12.93 9.38 -12.12
C PHE A 95 -11.44 9.70 -12.03
N ASP A 96 -10.98 10.69 -12.81
CA ASP A 96 -9.58 11.12 -12.89
C ASP A 96 -9.06 11.63 -11.53
N SER A 97 -9.95 12.19 -10.70
CA SER A 97 -9.59 12.70 -9.37
C SER A 97 -9.54 11.62 -8.28
N THR A 98 -10.18 10.46 -8.47
CA THR A 98 -10.36 9.46 -7.40
C THR A 98 -9.79 8.08 -7.73
N VAL A 99 -10.14 7.53 -8.88
CA VAL A 99 -9.76 6.16 -9.27
C VAL A 99 -8.39 6.14 -9.91
N LEU A 100 -8.11 7.11 -10.79
CA LEU A 100 -6.83 7.19 -11.49
C LEU A 100 -5.65 7.31 -10.51
N PRO A 101 -5.66 8.19 -9.49
CA PRO A 101 -4.55 8.28 -8.53
C PRO A 101 -4.37 7.00 -7.70
N ALA A 102 -5.47 6.30 -7.38
CA ALA A 102 -5.40 5.03 -6.66
C ALA A 102 -4.74 3.91 -7.50
N LEU A 103 -4.91 3.96 -8.83
CA LEU A 103 -4.32 3.01 -9.78
C LEU A 103 -2.87 3.34 -10.13
N THR A 104 -2.55 4.61 -10.39
CA THR A 104 -1.27 5.06 -10.95
C THR A 104 -0.22 5.46 -9.91
N TYR A 105 -0.55 5.41 -8.62
CA TYR A 105 0.41 5.76 -7.58
C TYR A 105 1.69 4.90 -7.70
N ALA A 106 2.84 5.57 -7.69
CA ALA A 106 4.18 5.01 -7.80
C ALA A 106 4.48 4.29 -9.13
N LEU A 107 3.65 4.45 -10.16
CA LEU A 107 3.84 3.82 -11.48
C LEU A 107 5.20 4.18 -12.11
N GLU A 108 5.69 5.40 -11.89
CA GLU A 108 7.02 5.87 -12.33
C GLU A 108 8.19 5.03 -11.75
N THR A 109 7.96 4.35 -10.63
CA THR A 109 8.97 3.56 -9.93
C THR A 109 8.91 2.07 -10.26
N TRP A 110 7.96 1.66 -11.11
CA TRP A 110 7.74 0.26 -11.47
C TRP A 110 8.55 -0.13 -12.70
N SER A 111 9.21 -1.28 -12.64
CA SER A 111 9.80 -1.92 -13.81
C SER A 111 8.73 -2.69 -14.57
N LEU A 112 7.91 -1.98 -15.36
CA LEU A 112 6.81 -2.58 -16.12
C LEU A 112 7.34 -3.53 -17.21
N ARG A 113 6.77 -4.73 -17.28
CA ARG A 113 6.89 -5.60 -18.47
C ARG A 113 5.68 -5.36 -19.39
N LYS A 114 5.80 -5.72 -20.66
CA LYS A 114 4.68 -5.64 -21.63
C LYS A 114 3.41 -6.35 -21.17
N GLN A 115 3.53 -7.42 -20.38
CA GLN A 115 2.37 -8.12 -19.82
C GLN A 115 1.66 -7.28 -18.74
N ASP A 116 2.42 -6.56 -17.92
CA ASP A 116 1.91 -5.74 -16.83
C ASP A 116 1.24 -4.46 -17.38
N GLU A 117 1.82 -3.85 -18.43
CA GLU A 117 1.21 -2.76 -19.20
C GLU A 117 -0.14 -3.17 -19.80
N ARG A 118 -0.18 -4.32 -20.50
CA ARG A 118 -1.44 -4.86 -21.04
C ARG A 118 -2.47 -5.08 -19.95
N SER A 119 -2.05 -5.55 -18.77
CA SER A 119 -2.96 -5.71 -17.65
C SER A 119 -3.52 -4.38 -17.18
N LEU A 120 -2.70 -3.31 -17.09
CA LEU A 120 -3.14 -1.97 -16.72
C LEU A 120 -4.15 -1.41 -17.72
N SER A 121 -3.86 -1.50 -19.02
CA SER A 121 -4.80 -1.04 -20.06
C SER A 121 -6.13 -1.80 -20.02
N VAL A 122 -6.14 -3.10 -19.71
CA VAL A 122 -7.39 -3.86 -19.54
C VAL A 122 -8.24 -3.31 -18.38
N ILE A 123 -7.61 -2.84 -17.31
CA ILE A 123 -8.29 -2.29 -16.14
C ILE A 123 -8.82 -0.89 -16.43
N GLU A 124 -8.01 -0.03 -17.05
CA GLU A 124 -8.43 1.30 -17.50
C GLU A 124 -9.66 1.18 -18.41
N LEU A 125 -9.60 0.31 -19.42
CA LEU A 125 -10.74 0.03 -20.31
C LEU A 125 -11.95 -0.54 -19.57
N ALA A 126 -11.75 -1.34 -18.52
CA ALA A 126 -12.86 -1.84 -17.71
C ALA A 126 -13.55 -0.71 -16.93
N PHE A 127 -12.77 0.20 -16.36
CA PHE A 127 -13.30 1.38 -15.68
C PHE A 127 -14.01 2.33 -16.65
N GLU A 128 -13.40 2.64 -17.79
CA GLU A 128 -13.99 3.49 -18.83
C GLU A 128 -15.32 2.93 -19.36
N ARG A 129 -15.39 1.62 -19.64
CA ARG A 129 -16.65 0.98 -20.04
C ARG A 129 -17.73 1.12 -18.98
N THR A 130 -17.34 1.03 -17.71
CA THR A 130 -18.27 1.21 -16.60
C THR A 130 -18.73 2.66 -16.48
N LEU A 131 -17.85 3.65 -16.75
CA LEU A 131 -18.22 5.07 -16.86
C LEU A 131 -19.22 5.34 -17.99
N LEU A 132 -19.14 4.58 -19.08
CA LEU A 132 -20.07 4.69 -20.22
C LEU A 132 -21.37 3.88 -20.03
N GLY A 133 -21.56 3.22 -18.89
CA GLY A 133 -22.75 2.42 -18.59
C GLY A 133 -22.78 1.04 -19.28
N VAL A 134 -21.66 0.59 -19.84
CA VAL A 134 -21.53 -0.75 -20.44
C VAL A 134 -21.07 -1.72 -19.36
N PHE A 135 -22.03 -2.23 -18.58
CA PHE A 135 -21.76 -3.21 -17.52
C PHE A 135 -21.55 -4.62 -18.10
N ARG A 136 -20.30 -5.12 -18.11
CA ARG A 136 -20.02 -6.56 -18.20
C ARG A 136 -19.49 -7.02 -16.85
N PHE A 137 -20.41 -7.32 -15.94
CA PHE A 137 -20.08 -7.93 -14.67
C PHE A 137 -19.89 -9.44 -14.89
N THR A 138 -18.66 -9.93 -14.78
CA THR A 138 -18.41 -11.35 -14.54
C THR A 138 -18.11 -11.55 -13.05
N PRO A 139 -19.07 -12.04 -12.26
CA PRO A 139 -18.81 -12.42 -10.87
C PRO A 139 -18.07 -13.76 -10.87
N LYS A 140 -16.76 -13.73 -11.10
CA LYS A 140 -15.89 -14.86 -10.77
C LYS A 140 -14.60 -14.35 -10.16
N GLY A 141 -14.60 -14.36 -8.82
CA GLY A 141 -13.41 -14.11 -8.02
C GLY A 141 -13.77 -13.64 -6.61
N LYS A 142 -14.16 -14.57 -5.74
CA LYS A 142 -13.84 -14.39 -4.30
C LYS A 142 -12.34 -14.07 -4.22
N ILE A 143 -11.92 -13.31 -3.20
CA ILE A 143 -10.53 -12.89 -2.90
C ILE A 143 -10.14 -11.50 -3.42
N PHE A 144 -10.84 -10.42 -3.03
CA PHE A 144 -10.18 -9.08 -2.97
C PHE A 144 -10.61 -8.25 -1.75
N GLU A 145 -11.09 -8.90 -0.69
CA GLU A 145 -11.14 -8.33 0.66
C GLU A 145 -10.19 -9.15 1.53
N ALA A 146 -8.95 -8.68 1.62
CA ALA A 146 -8.22 -8.86 2.86
C ALA A 146 -8.51 -7.56 3.64
N PRO A 147 -8.83 -7.63 4.95
CA PRO A 147 -8.90 -6.43 5.76
C PRO A 147 -7.59 -5.67 5.53
N THR A 148 -7.70 -4.38 5.21
CA THR A 148 -6.57 -3.48 5.34
C THR A 148 -6.09 -3.65 6.77
N CYS A 149 -4.99 -4.39 6.98
CA CYS A 149 -4.30 -4.48 8.25
C CYS A 149 -3.61 -3.14 8.53
N VAL A 150 -4.38 -2.05 8.54
CA VAL A 150 -4.10 -0.93 9.41
C VAL A 150 -4.74 -1.37 10.72
N ASN A 151 -3.97 -2.10 11.52
CA ASN A 151 -4.22 -2.05 12.94
C ASN A 151 -3.85 -0.60 13.30
N ASP A 152 -4.87 0.26 13.37
CA ASP A 152 -4.77 1.42 14.23
C ASP A 152 -4.38 0.85 15.58
N GLN A 153 -3.11 1.02 15.95
CA GLN A 153 -2.75 0.89 17.34
C GLN A 153 -3.50 2.04 18.01
N GLU A 154 -4.71 1.78 18.49
CA GLU A 154 -5.23 2.50 19.64
C GLU A 154 -4.18 2.32 20.73
N SER A 155 -3.28 3.30 20.81
CA SER A 155 -2.46 3.47 21.98
C SER A 155 -3.44 3.81 23.10
N GLU A 156 -3.79 2.82 23.91
CA GLU A 156 -4.31 3.07 25.25
C GLU A 156 -3.25 3.89 25.99
N MET A 157 -3.37 5.21 25.89
CA MET A 157 -2.69 6.15 26.76
C MET A 157 -3.51 6.16 28.05
N PRO A 158 -2.96 5.75 29.21
CA PRO A 158 -3.68 5.88 30.46
C PRO A 158 -3.83 7.37 30.77
N PHE A 159 -5.05 7.89 30.61
CA PHE A 159 -5.43 9.17 31.17
C PHE A 159 -5.30 9.07 32.69
N SER A 160 -4.21 9.62 33.21
CA SER A 160 -4.09 9.88 34.64
C SER A 160 -5.06 11.02 34.97
N THR A 161 -6.13 10.70 35.68
CA THR A 161 -7.01 11.72 36.26
C THR A 161 -6.25 12.50 37.33
N PRO A 162 -6.29 13.85 37.35
CA PRO A 162 -5.78 14.61 38.47
C PRO A 162 -6.70 14.37 39.67
N ASN A 163 -6.16 13.71 40.70
CA ASN A 163 -6.82 13.58 41.98
C ASN A 163 -7.03 14.99 42.58
N SER A 164 -8.23 15.18 43.08
CA SER A 164 -8.68 16.29 43.91
C SER A 164 -7.69 16.60 45.04
N TRP A 165 -7.18 17.83 45.07
CA TRP A 165 -6.58 18.39 46.27
C TRP A 165 -7.68 19.07 47.09
N GLY A 166 -7.95 18.50 48.26
CA GLY A 166 -8.32 19.29 49.43
C GLY A 166 -7.08 19.90 50.06
#